data_AF-A0A2G5SKR6-F1
#
_entry.id   AF-A0A2G5SKR6-F1
#
_cell.length_a   1.000
_cell.length_b   1.000
_cell.length_c   1.000
_cell.angle_alpha   90.00
_cell.angle_beta   90.00
_cell.angle_gamma   90.00
#
_symmetry.space_group_name_H-M   'P 1'
#
loop_
_entity.id
_entity.type
_entity.pdbx_description
1 polymer ?
#
loop_
_entity_poly.entity_id
_entity_poly.type
_entity_poly.pdbx_seq_one_letter_code
_entity_poly.pdbx_strand_id
1 'polypeptide(L)'
;MRSSTFFSLLIVFFVGASALPIDEERGNSTDSPEIFVQKFLKRATRVLNDHDFSLVCALFDYGFEFNKCDRELDYYEVTLTLANCDPNVQISFELQTVELLKMPNIRDDKIKFVVLIHGLGKEFEKGVELVLGTYFQQLLSGKTRNCNRKAHFAKNDIFHLPYYTF
;
A
#
# COMPACT_ATOMS: atom_id res chain seq x y z
N MET A 1 15.33 -7.48 54.89
CA MET A 1 15.65 -8.62 53.98
C MET A 1 14.34 -9.05 53.34
N ARG A 2 14.08 -8.65 52.07
CA ARG A 2 14.18 -9.49 50.84
C ARG A 2 13.34 -10.78 50.97
N SER A 3 12.40 -11.15 50.10
CA SER A 3 12.27 -10.88 48.67
C SER A 3 10.93 -11.42 48.16
N SER A 4 10.19 -10.58 47.43
CA SER A 4 9.44 -10.86 46.20
C SER A 4 8.70 -12.21 46.02
N THR A 5 7.38 -12.17 46.19
CA THR A 5 6.43 -13.01 45.43
C THR A 5 5.32 -12.13 44.86
N PHE A 6 5.63 -11.29 43.87
CA PHE A 6 4.63 -10.46 43.18
C PHE A 6 4.73 -10.50 41.65
N PHE A 7 5.50 -11.42 41.07
CA PHE A 7 5.71 -11.51 39.62
C PHE A 7 5.45 -12.93 39.11
N SER A 8 4.19 -13.38 39.12
CA SER A 8 3.84 -14.65 38.48
C SER A 8 2.51 -14.66 37.73
N LEU A 9 1.93 -13.49 37.43
CA LEU A 9 0.66 -13.39 36.68
C LEU A 9 0.67 -12.31 35.58
N LEU A 10 1.85 -11.96 35.05
CA LEU A 10 2.00 -10.95 33.99
C LEU A 10 2.80 -11.46 32.77
N ILE A 11 2.70 -12.77 32.48
CA ILE A 11 3.18 -13.36 31.21
C ILE A 11 2.02 -14.06 30.49
N VAL A 12 0.84 -13.41 30.46
CA VAL A 12 -0.31 -13.86 29.65
C VAL A 12 -0.84 -12.74 28.74
N PHE A 13 -0.16 -11.59 28.65
CA PHE A 13 -0.65 -10.44 27.86
C PHE A 13 0.32 -9.89 26.80
N PHE A 14 1.35 -10.65 26.42
CA PHE A 14 2.19 -10.33 25.25
C PHE A 14 2.35 -11.51 24.28
N VAL A 15 1.33 -12.34 24.13
CA VAL A 15 1.06 -12.91 22.80
C VAL A 15 0.06 -11.94 22.18
N GLY A 16 0.62 -10.82 21.72
CA GLY A 16 -0.14 -9.80 21.02
C GLY A 16 -0.94 -10.45 19.90
N ALA A 17 -2.19 -10.03 19.78
CA ALA A 17 -3.02 -10.30 18.64
C ALA A 17 -2.35 -9.72 17.38
N SER A 18 -1.50 -10.52 16.74
CA SER A 18 -1.05 -10.32 15.36
C SER A 18 -1.34 -11.58 14.56
N ALA A 19 -2.54 -12.14 14.77
CA ALA A 19 -3.10 -13.15 13.89
C ALA A 19 -4.08 -12.45 12.93
N LEU A 20 -3.57 -11.49 12.16
CA LEU A 20 -4.09 -11.38 10.80
C LEU A 20 -3.74 -12.72 10.11
N PRO A 21 -4.55 -13.23 9.18
CA PRO A 21 -4.18 -14.39 8.38
C PRO A 21 -3.06 -13.99 7.39
N ILE A 22 -1.81 -13.80 7.85
CA ILE A 22 -0.71 -13.23 7.03
C ILE A 22 0.39 -14.23 6.66
N ASP A 23 0.58 -15.33 7.37
CA ASP A 23 1.84 -16.08 7.18
C ASP A 23 1.98 -16.74 5.80
N GLU A 24 0.89 -17.00 5.07
CA GLU A 24 0.94 -17.55 3.71
C GLU A 24 1.09 -16.47 2.62
N GLU A 25 0.73 -15.22 2.91
CA GLU A 25 0.71 -14.10 1.94
C GLU A 25 1.83 -13.10 2.15
N ARG A 26 2.74 -13.36 3.11
CA ARG A 26 3.99 -12.64 3.21
C ARG A 26 4.98 -13.17 2.16
N GLY A 27 5.62 -12.27 1.43
CA GLY A 27 6.69 -12.64 0.50
C GLY A 27 7.88 -13.28 1.21
N ASN A 28 8.48 -14.30 0.61
CA ASN A 28 9.67 -14.99 1.09
C ASN A 28 10.89 -14.59 0.26
N SER A 29 12.09 -14.55 0.86
CA SER A 29 13.35 -14.26 0.15
C SER A 29 13.69 -15.27 -0.96
N THR A 30 13.07 -16.45 -0.96
CA THR A 30 13.22 -17.46 -2.03
C THR A 30 12.16 -17.33 -3.13
N ASP A 31 11.14 -16.50 -2.95
CA ASP A 31 10.12 -16.27 -3.98
C ASP A 31 10.75 -15.55 -5.18
N SER A 32 10.24 -15.83 -6.38
CA SER A 32 10.52 -14.95 -7.51
C SER A 32 9.89 -13.57 -7.27
N PRO A 33 10.43 -12.49 -7.85
CA PRO A 33 9.85 -11.15 -7.71
C PRO A 33 8.36 -11.10 -8.08
N GLU A 34 7.95 -11.86 -9.10
CA GLU A 34 6.55 -11.99 -9.54
C GLU A 34 5.65 -12.54 -8.43
N ILE A 35 6.02 -13.69 -7.84
CA ILE A 35 5.25 -14.34 -6.78
C ILE A 35 5.22 -13.47 -5.52
N PHE A 36 6.34 -12.79 -5.21
CA PHE A 36 6.42 -11.87 -4.09
C PHE A 36 5.43 -10.71 -4.23
N VAL A 37 5.37 -10.09 -5.42
CA VAL A 37 4.42 -9.00 -5.71
C VAL A 37 2.99 -9.51 -5.70
N GLN A 38 2.70 -10.69 -6.27
CA GLN A 38 1.34 -11.25 -6.25
C GLN A 38 0.83 -11.49 -4.82
N LYS A 39 1.69 -12.04 -3.94
CA LYS A 39 1.38 -12.20 -2.51
C LYS A 39 1.09 -10.85 -1.84
N PHE A 40 1.93 -9.85 -2.09
CA PHE A 40 1.70 -8.48 -1.62
C PHE A 40 0.36 -7.92 -2.11
N LEU A 41 0.05 -8.03 -3.40
CA LEU A 41 -1.19 -7.52 -4.00
C LEU A 41 -2.43 -8.22 -3.46
N LYS A 42 -2.36 -9.53 -3.18
CA LYS A 42 -3.44 -10.29 -2.55
C LYS A 42 -3.73 -9.77 -1.14
N ARG A 43 -2.68 -9.54 -0.34
CA ARG A 43 -2.79 -8.92 0.99
C ARG A 43 -3.35 -7.50 0.90
N ALA A 44 -2.83 -6.68 -0.02
CA ALA A 44 -3.28 -5.31 -0.22
C ALA A 44 -4.76 -5.25 -0.62
N THR A 45 -5.21 -6.15 -1.50
CA THR A 45 -6.62 -6.26 -1.91
C THR A 45 -7.52 -6.49 -0.70
N ARG A 46 -7.16 -7.40 0.20
CA ARG A 46 -7.96 -7.65 1.42
C ARG A 46 -8.01 -6.42 2.32
N VAL A 47 -6.84 -5.90 2.67
CA VAL A 47 -6.70 -4.74 3.55
C VAL A 47 -7.49 -3.53 3.04
N LEU A 48 -7.41 -3.23 1.75
CA LEU A 48 -8.07 -2.07 1.16
C LEU A 48 -9.60 -2.24 1.11
N ASN A 49 -10.10 -3.47 0.95
CA ASN A 49 -11.54 -3.75 0.95
C ASN A 49 -12.13 -3.95 2.36
N ASP A 50 -11.29 -4.12 3.38
CA ASP A 50 -11.72 -4.18 4.79
C ASP A 50 -11.86 -2.78 5.42
N HIS A 51 -11.34 -1.74 4.76
CA HIS A 51 -11.41 -0.32 5.17
C HIS A 51 -10.83 -0.01 6.57
N ASP A 52 -10.03 -0.91 7.15
CA ASP A 52 -9.34 -0.65 8.42
C ASP A 52 -8.14 0.28 8.18
N PHE A 53 -8.26 1.52 8.67
CA PHE A 53 -7.23 2.55 8.53
C PHE A 53 -5.85 2.07 8.99
N SER A 54 -5.75 1.34 10.10
CA SER A 54 -4.47 0.89 10.64
C SER A 54 -3.80 -0.14 9.72
N LEU A 55 -4.61 -1.03 9.12
CA LEU A 55 -4.12 -2.01 8.16
C LEU A 55 -3.71 -1.35 6.85
N VAL A 56 -4.49 -0.38 6.36
CA VAL A 56 -4.16 0.40 5.16
C VAL A 56 -2.82 1.11 5.35
N CYS A 57 -2.63 1.81 6.47
CA CYS A 57 -1.38 2.46 6.82
C CYS A 57 -0.17 1.51 6.81
N ALA A 58 -0.36 0.24 7.19
CA ALA A 58 0.71 -0.74 7.24
C ALA A 58 1.21 -1.20 5.85
N LEU A 59 0.46 -0.92 4.77
CA LEU A 59 0.89 -1.23 3.40
C LEU A 59 1.96 -0.27 2.85
N PHE A 60 2.11 0.91 3.46
CA PHE A 60 2.95 1.99 2.97
C PHE A 60 4.08 2.29 3.95
N ASP A 61 5.25 2.58 3.43
CA ASP A 61 6.35 3.16 4.21
C ASP A 61 5.99 4.60 4.61
N TYR A 62 6.48 5.07 5.76
CA TYR A 62 6.16 6.43 6.23
C TYR A 62 6.65 7.53 5.28
N GLY A 63 7.72 7.28 4.52
CA GLY A 63 8.22 8.17 3.47
C GLY A 63 7.56 7.97 2.11
N PHE A 64 6.44 7.24 2.03
CA PHE A 64 5.76 7.00 0.77
C PHE A 64 5.22 8.28 0.14
N GLU A 65 5.49 8.43 -1.15
CA GLU A 65 4.96 9.50 -1.99
C GLU A 65 4.31 8.91 -3.25
N PHE A 66 3.17 9.49 -3.66
CA PHE A 66 2.46 9.10 -4.87
C PHE A 66 2.33 10.26 -5.84
N ASN A 67 2.94 10.12 -7.02
CA ASN A 67 2.83 11.12 -8.07
C ASN A 67 1.60 10.84 -8.96
N LYS A 68 0.50 11.56 -8.72
CA LYS A 68 -0.62 11.62 -9.68
C LYS A 68 -0.26 12.51 -10.86
N CYS A 69 -1.13 12.53 -11.86
CA CYS A 69 -0.89 13.34 -13.06
C CYS A 69 -0.94 14.86 -12.83
N ASP A 70 -1.70 15.31 -11.84
CA ASP A 70 -1.95 16.72 -11.54
C ASP A 70 -1.21 17.22 -10.30
N ARG A 71 -0.91 16.33 -9.35
CA ARG A 71 -0.18 16.64 -8.12
C ARG A 71 0.49 15.42 -7.50
N GLU A 72 1.34 15.69 -6.53
CA GLU A 72 1.88 14.68 -5.62
C GLU A 72 0.97 14.53 -4.39
N LEU A 73 0.88 13.31 -3.87
CA LEU A 73 0.22 12.95 -2.62
C LEU A 73 1.28 12.42 -1.65
N ASP A 74 1.21 12.85 -0.40
CA ASP A 74 2.00 12.27 0.67
C ASP A 74 1.36 10.99 1.26
N TYR A 75 2.10 10.34 2.16
CA TYR A 75 1.66 9.17 2.92
C TYR A 75 0.28 9.33 3.57
N TYR A 76 0.01 10.48 4.20
CA TYR A 76 -1.22 10.69 4.96
C TYR A 76 -2.41 10.87 4.01
N GLU A 77 -2.25 11.66 2.95
CA GLU A 77 -3.28 11.84 1.94
C GLU A 77 -3.67 10.52 1.27
N VAL A 78 -2.68 9.68 0.92
CA VAL A 78 -2.93 8.38 0.29
C VAL A 78 -3.67 7.44 1.23
N THR A 79 -3.17 7.26 2.46
CA THR A 79 -3.75 6.31 3.42
C THR A 79 -5.14 6.72 3.85
N LEU A 80 -5.37 8.02 4.08
CA LEU A 80 -6.69 8.56 4.41
C LEU A 80 -7.69 8.40 3.25
N THR A 81 -7.25 8.65 2.01
CA THR A 81 -8.11 8.49 0.83
C THR A 81 -8.53 7.04 0.66
N LEU A 82 -7.59 6.10 0.79
CA LEU A 82 -7.85 4.68 0.59
C LEU A 82 -8.69 4.06 1.70
N ALA A 83 -8.46 4.43 2.96
CA ALA A 83 -9.26 3.93 4.09
C ALA A 83 -10.71 4.42 4.03
N ASN A 84 -10.94 5.64 3.51
CA ASN A 84 -12.27 6.23 3.37
C ASN A 84 -12.91 5.99 1.99
N CYS A 85 -12.41 5.03 1.21
CA CYS A 85 -13.09 4.62 -0.02
C CYS A 85 -14.52 4.14 0.29
N ASP A 86 -15.43 4.35 -0.65
CA ASP A 86 -16.81 3.88 -0.55
C ASP A 86 -16.81 2.35 -0.32
N PRO A 87 -17.47 1.85 0.74
CA PRO A 87 -17.47 0.42 1.06
C PRO A 87 -18.12 -0.47 0.00
N ASN A 88 -18.85 0.12 -0.96
CA ASN A 88 -19.42 -0.60 -2.09
C ASN A 88 -18.44 -0.74 -3.27
N VAL A 89 -17.31 -0.05 -3.23
CA VAL A 89 -16.27 -0.11 -4.26
C VAL A 89 -15.27 -1.20 -3.90
N GLN A 90 -15.18 -2.22 -4.76
CA GLN A 90 -14.14 -3.24 -4.63
C GLN A 90 -12.88 -2.84 -5.38
N ILE A 91 -11.78 -2.75 -4.66
CA ILE A 91 -10.45 -2.48 -5.21
C ILE A 91 -9.81 -3.81 -5.60
N SER A 92 -9.25 -3.89 -6.80
CA SER A 92 -8.48 -5.04 -7.28
C SER A 92 -7.32 -4.60 -8.18
N PHE A 93 -6.37 -5.51 -8.38
CA PHE A 93 -5.13 -5.25 -9.11
C PHE A 93 -4.91 -6.26 -10.24
N GLU A 94 -4.48 -5.77 -11.40
CA GLU A 94 -3.99 -6.58 -12.51
C GLU A 94 -2.49 -6.31 -12.70
N LEU A 95 -1.64 -7.30 -12.40
CA LEU A 95 -0.19 -7.19 -12.54
C LEU A 95 0.23 -7.22 -14.01
N GLN A 96 1.02 -6.21 -14.42
CA GLN A 96 1.48 -6.06 -15.81
C GLN A 96 2.96 -6.41 -15.97
N THR A 97 3.83 -5.85 -15.12
CA THR A 97 5.29 -6.05 -15.23
C THR A 97 5.94 -6.05 -13.85
N VAL A 98 7.05 -6.78 -13.72
CA VAL A 98 7.86 -6.84 -12.50
C VAL A 98 9.35 -6.72 -12.84
N GLU A 99 10.07 -5.91 -12.08
CA GLU A 99 11.51 -5.69 -12.20
C GLU A 99 12.15 -5.69 -10.81
N LEU A 100 13.07 -6.64 -10.56
CA LEU A 100 13.86 -6.66 -9.34
C LEU A 100 15.02 -5.66 -9.43
N LEU A 101 15.05 -4.73 -8.49
CA LEU A 101 16.10 -3.74 -8.31
C LEU A 101 17.00 -4.18 -7.15
N LYS A 102 18.10 -4.85 -7.50
CA LYS A 102 19.10 -5.25 -6.50
C LYS A 102 19.80 -4.02 -5.93
N MET A 103 19.85 -3.94 -4.61
CA MET A 103 20.53 -2.86 -3.90
C MET A 103 21.87 -3.38 -3.35
N PRO A 104 22.99 -3.22 -4.09
CA PRO A 104 24.28 -3.70 -3.60
C PRO A 104 24.63 -2.98 -2.30
N ASN A 105 25.03 -3.76 -1.30
CA ASN A 105 25.41 -3.31 0.06
C ASN A 105 24.25 -2.88 0.97
N ILE A 106 22.99 -3.11 0.58
CA ILE A 106 21.81 -2.90 1.43
C ILE A 106 21.01 -4.21 1.49
N ARG A 107 20.46 -4.56 2.65
CA ARG A 107 19.65 -5.79 2.84
C ARG A 107 18.20 -5.67 2.33
N ASP A 108 17.87 -4.60 1.63
CA ASP A 108 16.52 -4.29 1.19
C ASP A 108 16.52 -4.08 -0.32
N ASP A 109 16.44 -5.19 -1.06
CA ASP A 109 16.15 -5.15 -2.49
C ASP A 109 14.77 -4.52 -2.69
N LYS A 110 14.58 -3.90 -3.86
CA LYS A 110 13.31 -3.28 -4.21
C LYS A 110 12.72 -4.01 -5.41
N ILE A 111 11.40 -4.06 -5.47
CA ILE A 111 10.69 -4.57 -6.64
C ILE A 111 9.89 -3.43 -7.21
N LYS A 112 10.22 -3.03 -8.44
CA LYS A 112 9.43 -2.07 -9.20
C LYS A 112 8.47 -2.85 -10.07
N PHE A 113 7.19 -2.52 -10.02
CA PHE A 113 6.18 -3.25 -10.74
C PHE A 113 5.07 -2.31 -11.20
N VAL A 114 4.25 -2.82 -12.13
CA VAL A 114 3.19 -2.04 -12.76
C VAL A 114 1.90 -2.80 -12.63
N VAL A 115 0.87 -2.09 -12.20
CA VAL A 115 -0.48 -2.65 -12.03
C VAL A 115 -1.51 -1.76 -12.71
N LEU A 116 -2.59 -2.37 -13.19
CA LEU A 116 -3.84 -1.66 -13.38
C LEU A 116 -4.62 -1.77 -12.06
N ILE A 117 -5.18 -0.66 -11.59
CA ILE A 117 -5.98 -0.65 -10.36
C ILE A 117 -7.43 -0.37 -10.72
N HIS A 118 -8.32 -1.29 -10.37
CA HIS A 118 -9.75 -1.17 -10.57
C HIS A 118 -10.43 -0.63 -9.30
N GLY A 119 -11.56 0.05 -9.47
CA GLY A 119 -12.34 0.61 -8.35
C GLY A 119 -11.94 2.04 -7.94
N LEU A 120 -10.69 2.46 -8.19
CA LEU A 120 -10.20 3.80 -7.80
C LEU A 120 -10.36 4.89 -8.88
N GLY A 121 -10.93 4.54 -10.04
CA GLY A 121 -11.18 5.46 -11.16
C GLY A 121 -10.29 5.21 -12.38
N LYS A 122 -10.76 5.71 -13.54
CA LYS A 122 -10.18 5.43 -14.88
C LYS A 122 -8.74 5.88 -15.07
N GLU A 123 -8.23 6.76 -14.22
CA GLU A 123 -6.82 7.17 -14.24
C GLU A 123 -5.92 5.97 -13.93
N PHE A 124 -6.27 5.16 -12.93
CA PHE A 124 -5.43 4.08 -12.44
C PHE A 124 -5.55 2.78 -13.26
N GLU A 125 -6.58 2.67 -14.09
CA GLU A 125 -6.75 1.59 -15.07
C GLU A 125 -5.79 1.72 -16.27
N LYS A 126 -5.03 2.82 -16.37
CA LYS A 126 -4.02 3.04 -17.43
C LYS A 126 -2.60 2.68 -17.02
N GLY A 127 -2.44 2.11 -15.83
CA GLY A 127 -1.18 1.67 -15.28
C GLY A 127 -0.66 2.60 -14.19
N VAL A 128 -0.23 1.99 -13.10
CA VAL A 128 0.44 2.63 -11.97
C VAL A 128 1.75 1.90 -11.74
N GLU A 129 2.85 2.65 -11.71
CA GLU A 129 4.15 2.12 -11.32
C GLU A 129 4.30 2.25 -9.81
N LEU A 130 4.65 1.16 -9.15
CA LEU A 130 4.83 1.06 -7.71
C LEU A 130 6.22 0.49 -7.40
N VAL A 131 6.79 0.90 -6.28
CA VAL A 131 8.04 0.34 -5.75
C VAL A 131 7.77 -0.27 -4.39
N LEU A 132 8.06 -1.57 -4.25
CA LEU A 132 7.91 -2.35 -3.02
C LEU A 132 9.30 -2.61 -2.40
N GLY A 133 9.46 -2.28 -1.12
CA GLY A 133 10.61 -2.71 -0.32
C GLY A 133 10.43 -4.16 0.12
N THR A 134 11.44 -5.00 -0.01
CA THR A 134 11.33 -6.45 0.27
C THR A 134 11.43 -6.78 1.75
N TYR A 135 12.11 -5.95 2.55
CA TYR A 135 12.34 -6.20 3.97
C TYR A 135 11.05 -6.04 4.79
N PHE A 136 10.43 -4.85 4.73
CA PHE A 136 9.17 -4.56 5.44
C PHE A 136 7.92 -4.90 4.60
N GLN A 137 8.08 -5.17 3.30
CA GLN A 137 6.96 -5.43 2.37
C GLN A 137 5.96 -4.28 2.33
N GLN A 138 6.51 -3.08 2.22
CA GLN A 138 5.76 -1.84 2.17
C GLN A 138 6.06 -1.10 0.88
N LEU A 139 5.06 -0.40 0.37
CA LEU A 139 5.23 0.49 -0.77
C LEU A 139 6.09 1.68 -0.36
N LEU A 140 7.13 1.94 -1.16
CA LEU A 140 8.09 3.02 -0.96
C LEU A 140 7.74 4.24 -1.81
N SER A 141 7.16 4.02 -3.00
CA SER A 141 6.67 5.11 -3.84
C SER A 141 5.71 4.59 -4.92
N GLY A 142 4.98 5.52 -5.53
CA GLY A 142 4.14 5.22 -6.68
C GLY A 142 3.97 6.40 -7.65
N LYS A 143 3.57 6.11 -8.87
CA LYS A 143 3.16 7.12 -9.85
C LYS A 143 2.19 6.59 -10.89
N THR A 144 1.24 7.42 -11.30
CA THR A 144 0.37 7.13 -12.44
C THR A 144 1.21 7.12 -13.73
N ARG A 145 0.98 6.13 -14.61
CA ARG A 145 1.53 6.13 -15.97
C ARG A 145 0.60 6.85 -16.93
N ASN A 146 1.13 7.32 -18.05
CA ASN A 146 0.33 7.91 -19.14
C ASN A 146 -0.48 9.15 -18.73
N CYS A 147 0.18 10.08 -18.04
CA CYS A 147 -0.38 11.41 -17.81
C CYS A 147 -0.47 12.19 -19.12
N ASN A 148 -1.69 12.39 -19.60
CA ASN A 148 -1.95 13.26 -20.74
C ASN A 148 -1.71 14.71 -20.33
N ARG A 149 -0.48 15.20 -20.48
CA ARG A 149 -0.11 16.62 -20.35
C ARG A 149 -0.84 17.56 -21.33
N LYS A 150 -1.73 17.03 -22.18
CA LYS A 150 -2.55 17.77 -23.15
C LYS A 150 -3.96 18.09 -22.66
N ALA A 151 -4.28 17.92 -21.38
CA ALA A 151 -5.32 18.76 -20.79
C ALA A 151 -4.71 20.16 -20.64
N HIS A 152 -4.76 20.94 -21.72
CA HIS A 152 -4.70 22.39 -21.62
C HIS A 152 -5.60 22.79 -20.45
N PHE A 153 -5.11 23.69 -19.61
CA PHE A 153 -5.85 24.42 -18.59
C PHE A 153 -7.10 25.09 -19.22
N ALA A 154 -8.13 24.30 -19.52
CA ALA A 154 -9.48 24.80 -19.64
C ALA A 154 -9.92 25.02 -18.20
N LYS A 155 -9.66 26.22 -17.71
CA LYS A 155 -10.43 26.80 -16.61
C LYS A 155 -11.89 26.63 -17.01
N ASN A 156 -12.57 25.64 -16.43
CA ASN A 156 -14.02 25.44 -16.32
C ASN A 156 -14.36 23.94 -16.42
N ASP A 157 -13.94 23.13 -15.44
CA ASP A 157 -14.70 21.94 -15.05
C ASP A 157 -14.74 21.89 -13.52
N ILE A 158 -15.82 22.47 -13.01
CA ILE A 158 -16.22 22.56 -11.61
C ILE A 158 -16.90 21.23 -11.25
N PHE A 159 -16.32 20.52 -10.27
CA PHE A 159 -16.90 19.52 -9.37
C PHE A 159 -17.35 18.16 -9.94
N HIS A 160 -16.70 17.09 -9.47
CA HIS A 160 -17.39 15.99 -8.75
C HIS A 160 -16.37 14.99 -8.17
N LEU A 161 -15.88 15.30 -6.97
CA LEU A 161 -15.65 14.32 -5.89
C LEU A 161 -16.09 15.02 -4.60
N PRO A 162 -16.80 14.34 -3.67
CA PRO A 162 -17.29 14.99 -2.47
C PRO A 162 -16.10 15.32 -1.56
N TYR A 163 -15.72 16.59 -1.55
CA TYR A 163 -14.94 17.15 -0.46
C TYR A 163 -15.86 17.17 0.78
N TYR A 164 -15.60 16.30 1.74
CA TYR A 164 -16.11 16.48 3.10
C TYR A 164 -15.19 17.48 3.80
N THR A 165 -15.65 18.72 3.90
CA THR A 165 -15.07 19.76 4.77
C THR A 165 -15.74 19.69 6.13
N PHE A 166 -14.95 19.65 7.21
CA PHE A 166 -15.38 20.06 8.55
C PHE A 166 -15.24 21.58 8.69
#